data_AF-A0A4Q3G3P2-F1
#
_entry.id   AF-A0A4Q3G3P2-F1
#
_cell.length_a   1.000
_cell.length_b   1.000
_cell.length_c   1.000
_cell.angle_alpha   90.00
_cell.angle_beta   90.00
_cell.angle_gamma   90.00
#
_symmetry.space_group_name_H-M   'P 1'
#
loop_
_entity.id
_entity.type
_entity.pdbx_description
1 polymer ?
#
loop_
_entity_poly.entity_id
_entity_poly.type
_entity_poly.pdbx_seq_one_letter_code
_entity_poly.pdbx_strand_id
1 'polypeptide(L)'
;MNLAAGLARMIARQELPEIVAWLDGVAVGRARPMIGDRVWLSNGASDLLAGAVGLIEQCVARYEAGLLATLPEPVRLPRQRSGSDLLLRYLPNLIGGLVRRRIRRLRNRPFYWQTAYRRVEGQGVVEEGALSGAPFALLPDDGKRFFADPFVIEREGRTFLFVEEFPYALARGVISVAELGEDGRFGLPRQVLVEPHHLSYPQVFELGGEVWMIPETSSAGQVVLYRAEQFPDRWVRHATLIADREISDATLLERDGRFWLFGTERHSQGNPSDTMVVFSADRLEGPWLPHPMNPVLIDPAVYYGDRNMDLAMTTLFGGFEKEFYDSYQYHSKSRLNENGIWQICNLYPLLIHLNLFGRAYLSSILSTLRQF
;
A
#
# COMPACT_ATOMS: atom_id res chain seq x y z
N MET A 1 23.59 22.13 -1.31
CA MET A 1 23.93 20.86 -2.01
C MET A 1 23.13 20.82 -3.31
N ASN A 2 23.71 20.49 -4.46
CA ASN A 2 22.93 20.32 -5.71
C ASN A 2 21.99 19.11 -5.55
N LEU A 3 20.71 19.22 -5.95
CA LEU A 3 19.67 18.18 -5.88
C LEU A 3 20.18 16.82 -6.37
N ALA A 4 20.93 16.79 -7.48
CA ALA A 4 21.49 15.57 -8.04
C ALA A 4 22.45 14.86 -7.08
N ALA A 5 23.31 15.61 -6.38
CA ALA A 5 24.26 15.07 -5.41
C ALA A 5 23.57 14.56 -4.14
N GLY A 6 22.50 15.22 -3.71
CA GLY A 6 21.64 14.77 -2.61
C GLY A 6 20.94 13.46 -2.96
N LEU A 7 20.30 13.41 -4.14
CA LEU A 7 19.57 12.24 -4.63
C LEU A 7 20.47 11.01 -4.82
N ALA A 8 21.63 11.18 -5.43
CA ALA A 8 22.60 10.10 -5.61
C ALA A 8 23.07 9.52 -4.26
N ARG A 9 23.30 10.37 -3.26
CA ARG A 9 23.67 9.93 -1.90
C ARG A 9 22.55 9.14 -1.25
N MET A 10 21.32 9.66 -1.31
CA MET A 10 20.15 9.01 -0.72
C MET A 10 19.90 7.63 -1.35
N ILE A 11 19.96 7.53 -2.69
CA ILE A 11 19.84 6.26 -3.41
C ILE A 11 20.94 5.29 -2.99
N ALA A 12 22.20 5.74 -2.92
CA ALA A 12 23.33 4.89 -2.52
C ALA A 12 23.22 4.35 -1.08
N ARG A 13 22.54 5.08 -0.21
CA ARG A 13 22.32 4.67 1.19
C ARG A 13 20.99 3.96 1.44
N GLN A 14 20.19 3.80 0.40
CA GLN A 14 18.81 3.31 0.52
C GLN A 14 17.95 4.13 1.48
N GLU A 15 18.29 5.41 1.67
CA GLU A 15 17.49 6.36 2.46
C GLU A 15 16.19 6.66 1.68
N LEU A 16 15.08 6.84 2.41
CA LEU A 16 13.82 7.36 1.87
C LEU A 16 13.88 8.89 1.88
N PRO A 17 13.32 9.58 0.88
CA PRO A 17 13.26 11.03 0.91
C PRO A 17 12.28 11.51 1.97
N GLU A 18 12.60 12.65 2.56
CA GLU A 18 11.70 13.39 3.44
C GLU A 18 11.72 14.86 3.04
N ILE A 19 10.53 15.41 2.82
CA ILE A 19 10.28 16.78 2.44
C ILE A 19 9.46 17.40 3.56
N VAL A 20 9.86 18.58 4.03
CA VAL A 20 9.18 19.31 5.09
C VAL A 20 8.84 20.71 4.57
N ALA A 21 7.58 21.10 4.66
CA ALA A 21 7.12 22.44 4.37
C ALA A 21 7.19 23.30 5.64
N TRP A 22 7.73 24.51 5.49
CA TRP A 22 7.89 25.47 6.58
C TRP A 22 7.11 26.75 6.24
N LEU A 23 6.37 27.28 7.22
CA LEU A 23 5.69 28.56 7.15
C LEU A 23 6.14 29.38 8.37
N ASP A 24 6.72 30.56 8.12
CA ASP A 24 7.22 31.47 9.14
C ASP A 24 8.14 30.81 10.20
N GLY A 25 8.99 29.88 9.75
CA GLY A 25 9.93 29.17 10.61
C GLY A 25 9.34 28.01 11.41
N VAL A 26 8.07 27.67 11.19
CA VAL A 26 7.40 26.51 11.80
C VAL A 26 7.12 25.44 10.74
N ALA A 27 7.39 24.18 11.06
CA ALA A 27 7.07 23.08 10.17
C ALA A 27 5.55 22.85 10.13
N VAL A 28 4.96 22.82 8.94
CA VAL A 28 3.50 22.75 8.72
C VAL A 28 3.06 21.59 7.83
N GLY A 29 4.01 20.85 7.25
CA GLY A 29 3.72 19.72 6.39
C GLY A 29 4.92 18.82 6.21
N ARG A 30 4.67 17.53 5.98
CA ARG A 30 5.70 16.52 5.75
C ARG A 30 5.23 15.54 4.68
N ALA A 31 6.12 15.20 3.75
CA ALA A 31 5.90 14.20 2.72
C ALA A 31 7.14 13.29 2.61
N ARG A 32 6.92 12.03 2.25
CA ARG A 32 7.96 11.06 1.93
C ARG A 32 7.67 10.44 0.57
N PRO A 33 7.91 11.13 -0.55
CA PRO A 33 7.54 10.60 -1.86
C PRO A 33 8.29 9.31 -2.22
N MET A 34 7.69 8.46 -3.04
CA MET A 34 8.35 7.25 -3.53
C MET A 34 9.32 7.59 -4.65
N ILE A 35 10.49 6.93 -4.67
CA ILE A 35 11.41 6.98 -5.81
C ILE A 35 11.24 5.70 -6.60
N GLY A 36 10.45 5.78 -7.67
CA GLY A 36 10.09 4.63 -8.51
C GLY A 36 11.27 4.13 -9.33
N ASP A 37 12.09 5.04 -9.86
CA ASP A 37 13.29 4.69 -10.63
C ASP A 37 14.57 5.15 -9.90
N ARG A 38 15.24 4.18 -9.27
CA ARG A 38 16.53 4.39 -8.60
C ARG A 38 17.74 4.26 -9.54
N VAL A 39 17.51 3.96 -10.82
CA VAL A 39 18.56 3.81 -11.84
C VAL A 39 18.79 5.10 -12.58
N TRP A 40 17.74 5.86 -12.92
CA TRP A 40 17.85 7.15 -13.61
C TRP A 40 17.56 8.30 -12.66
N LEU A 41 18.58 9.08 -12.27
CA LEU A 41 18.43 10.21 -11.35
C LEU A 41 17.39 11.25 -11.81
N SER A 42 17.20 11.43 -13.11
CA SER A 42 16.19 12.35 -13.64
C SER A 42 14.78 11.95 -13.22
N ASN A 43 14.46 10.66 -13.27
CA ASN A 43 13.14 10.15 -12.90
C ASN A 43 12.92 10.28 -11.39
N GLY A 44 13.93 9.89 -10.59
CA GLY A 44 13.86 10.08 -9.14
C GLY A 44 13.79 11.56 -8.73
N ALA A 45 14.40 12.47 -9.49
CA ALA A 45 14.25 13.91 -9.25
C ALA A 45 12.84 14.40 -9.58
N SER A 46 12.23 13.91 -10.67
CA SER A 46 10.83 14.19 -11.00
C SER A 46 9.88 13.71 -9.91
N ASP A 47 10.06 12.48 -9.40
CA ASP A 47 9.27 11.95 -8.29
C ASP A 47 9.35 12.86 -7.04
N LEU A 48 10.56 13.29 -6.68
CA LEU A 48 10.77 14.20 -5.55
C LEU A 48 10.09 15.56 -5.73
N LEU A 49 10.23 16.15 -6.92
CA LEU A 49 9.63 17.46 -7.21
C LEU A 49 8.11 17.37 -7.24
N ALA A 50 7.55 16.30 -7.80
CA ALA A 50 6.11 16.06 -7.76
C ALA A 50 5.61 15.92 -6.32
N GLY A 51 6.31 15.17 -5.46
CA GLY A 51 6.00 15.08 -4.04
C GLY A 51 6.10 16.43 -3.31
N ALA A 52 7.08 17.26 -3.66
CA ALA A 52 7.22 18.62 -3.10
C ALA A 52 6.06 19.52 -3.51
N VAL A 53 5.67 19.51 -4.79
CA VAL A 53 4.51 20.26 -5.30
C VAL A 53 3.23 19.80 -4.61
N GLY A 54 3.00 18.49 -4.53
CA GLY A 54 1.83 17.94 -3.84
C GLY A 54 1.78 18.34 -2.36
N LEU A 55 2.92 18.36 -1.67
CA LEU A 55 2.98 18.84 -0.28
C LEU A 55 2.63 20.33 -0.17
N ILE A 56 3.11 21.17 -1.08
CA ILE A 56 2.83 22.61 -1.09
C ILE A 56 1.34 22.85 -1.33
N GLU A 57 0.76 22.22 -2.37
CA GLU A 57 -0.66 22.33 -2.70
C GLU A 57 -1.53 21.86 -1.53
N GLN A 58 -1.17 20.74 -0.89
CA GLN A 58 -1.81 20.25 0.33
C GLN A 58 -1.74 21.29 1.46
N CYS A 59 -0.58 21.90 1.71
CA CYS A 59 -0.42 22.91 2.76
C CYS A 59 -1.27 24.16 2.46
N VAL A 60 -1.30 24.63 1.21
CA VAL A 60 -2.10 25.78 0.79
C VAL A 60 -3.60 25.49 0.94
N ALA A 61 -4.07 24.35 0.46
CA ALA A 61 -5.47 23.95 0.58
C ALA A 61 -5.90 23.87 2.07
N ARG A 62 -5.05 23.30 2.93
CA ARG A 62 -5.29 23.25 4.38
C ARG A 62 -5.27 24.64 5.02
N TYR A 63 -4.40 25.54 4.57
CA TYR A 63 -4.36 26.91 5.06
C TYR A 63 -5.67 27.66 4.75
N GLU A 64 -6.11 27.61 3.50
CA GLU A 64 -7.37 28.22 3.03
C GLU A 64 -8.59 27.64 3.77
N ALA A 65 -8.57 26.34 4.08
CA ALA A 65 -9.64 25.69 4.83
C ALA A 65 -9.60 25.93 6.36
N GLY A 66 -8.57 26.62 6.88
CA GLY A 66 -8.35 26.78 8.32
C GLY A 66 -7.97 25.47 9.04
N LEU A 67 -7.44 24.49 8.30
CA LEU A 67 -7.05 23.15 8.77
C LEU A 67 -5.53 22.94 8.81
N LEU A 68 -4.72 23.97 8.53
CA LEU A 68 -3.26 23.84 8.58
C LEU A 68 -2.78 23.75 10.03
N ALA A 69 -2.22 22.60 10.40
CA ALA A 69 -1.64 22.35 11.71
C ALA A 69 -0.12 22.36 11.67
N THR A 70 0.50 22.77 12.76
CA THR A 70 1.96 22.67 12.95
C THR A 70 2.36 21.22 13.23
N LEU A 71 3.53 20.81 12.74
CA LEU A 71 4.12 19.52 13.07
C LEU A 71 4.78 19.55 14.46
N PRO A 72 4.73 18.44 15.22
CA PRO A 72 5.43 18.36 16.50
C PRO A 72 6.96 18.41 16.30
N GLU A 73 7.63 19.31 17.03
CA GLU A 73 9.09 19.39 17.09
C GLU A 73 9.68 18.28 17.99
N PRO A 74 10.92 17.80 17.73
CA PRO A 74 11.86 18.29 16.73
C PRO A 74 11.66 17.67 15.34
N VAL A 75 11.53 18.50 14.31
CA VAL A 75 11.65 18.03 12.91
C VAL A 75 13.14 17.92 12.56
N ARG A 76 13.72 16.74 12.80
CA ARG A 76 15.15 16.50 12.56
C ARG A 76 15.45 16.32 11.07
N LEU A 77 15.93 17.37 10.41
CA LEU A 77 16.52 17.23 9.09
C LEU A 77 17.87 16.49 9.17
N PRO A 78 18.14 15.51 8.29
CA PRO A 78 19.44 14.84 8.25
C PRO A 78 20.58 15.84 8.05
N ARG A 79 21.63 15.77 8.87
CA ARG A 79 22.82 16.62 8.71
C ARG A 79 23.39 16.47 7.29
N GLN A 80 23.32 17.58 6.52
CA GLN A 80 23.93 17.66 5.20
C GLN A 80 25.46 17.72 5.33
N ARG A 81 26.13 16.56 5.27
CA ARG A 81 27.57 16.51 5.00
C ARG A 81 27.84 16.92 3.55
N SER A 82 28.59 18.00 3.36
CA SER A 82 29.19 18.40 2.09
C SER A 82 30.09 17.29 1.55
N GLY A 83 29.91 16.90 0.28
CA GLY A 83 30.79 15.97 -0.41
C GLY A 83 30.37 15.82 -1.87
N SER A 84 31.31 16.09 -2.78
CA SER A 84 31.11 16.26 -4.22
C SER A 84 31.06 14.97 -5.05
N ASP A 85 31.17 13.79 -4.43
CA ASP A 85 31.41 12.55 -5.17
C ASP A 85 30.13 11.88 -5.69
N LEU A 86 29.40 12.63 -6.52
CA LEU A 86 28.21 12.16 -7.25
C LEU A 86 28.52 10.87 -8.02
N LEU A 87 29.59 10.88 -8.81
CA LEU A 87 29.97 9.78 -9.71
C LEU A 87 30.33 8.51 -8.92
N LEU A 88 31.13 8.65 -7.86
CA LEU A 88 31.59 7.51 -7.06
C LEU A 88 30.42 6.78 -6.37
N ARG A 89 29.37 7.51 -6.01
CA ARG A 89 28.19 6.97 -5.28
C ARG A 89 27.10 6.46 -6.21
N TYR A 90 26.93 7.06 -7.38
CA TYR A 90 25.87 6.71 -8.31
C TYR A 90 26.27 5.62 -9.30
N LEU A 91 27.52 5.62 -9.79
CA LEU A 91 27.97 4.72 -10.84
C LEU A 91 27.76 3.23 -10.52
N PRO A 92 28.02 2.73 -9.28
CA PRO A 92 27.70 1.35 -8.92
C PRO A 92 26.20 1.02 -9.00
N ASN A 93 25.33 1.95 -8.60
CA ASN A 93 23.87 1.78 -8.66
C ASN A 93 23.36 1.77 -10.09
N LEU A 94 23.88 2.67 -10.95
CA LEU A 94 23.57 2.71 -12.37
C LEU A 94 23.97 1.41 -13.06
N ILE A 95 25.23 0.99 -12.91
CA ILE A 95 25.75 -0.24 -13.53
C ILE A 95 24.96 -1.45 -13.02
N GLY A 96 24.80 -1.60 -11.71
CA GLY A 96 24.02 -2.70 -11.12
C GLY A 96 22.56 -2.70 -11.56
N GLY A 97 21.94 -1.53 -11.70
CA GLY A 97 20.59 -1.34 -12.22
C GLY A 97 20.44 -1.80 -13.67
N LEU A 98 21.36 -1.39 -14.55
CA LEU A 98 21.38 -1.76 -15.97
C LEU A 98 21.62 -3.26 -16.14
N VAL A 99 22.55 -3.85 -15.39
CA VAL A 99 22.81 -5.30 -15.40
C VAL A 99 21.56 -6.07 -14.97
N ARG A 100 20.90 -5.68 -13.87
CA ARG A 100 19.65 -6.32 -13.43
C ARG A 100 18.54 -6.23 -14.48
N ARG A 101 18.36 -5.07 -15.12
CA ARG A 101 17.38 -4.91 -16.20
C ARG A 101 17.70 -5.80 -17.40
N ARG A 102 18.98 -5.94 -17.76
CA ARG A 102 19.43 -6.83 -18.85
C ARG A 102 19.20 -8.31 -18.49
N ILE A 103 19.58 -8.74 -17.28
CA ILE A 103 19.33 -10.08 -16.78
C ILE A 103 17.84 -10.39 -16.79
N ARG A 104 16.99 -9.45 -16.33
CA ARG A 104 15.52 -9.62 -16.34
C ARG A 104 14.97 -9.83 -17.74
N ARG A 105 15.43 -9.06 -18.73
CA ARG A 105 15.05 -9.24 -20.14
C ARG A 105 15.52 -10.58 -20.70
N LEU A 106 16.73 -11.01 -20.35
CA LEU A 106 17.29 -12.31 -20.80
C LEU A 106 16.62 -13.51 -20.12
N ARG A 107 16.09 -13.35 -18.91
CA ARG A 107 15.51 -14.45 -18.14
C ARG A 107 14.17 -14.96 -18.69
N ASN A 108 13.59 -14.32 -19.71
CA ASN A 108 12.33 -14.69 -20.41
C ASN A 108 11.13 -15.07 -19.52
N ARG A 109 11.22 -14.86 -18.21
CA ARG A 109 10.13 -15.05 -17.27
C ARG A 109 9.37 -13.74 -17.23
N PRO A 110 8.18 -13.64 -17.84
CA PRO A 110 7.31 -12.52 -17.54
C PRO A 110 7.14 -12.42 -16.02
N PHE A 111 6.96 -11.20 -15.55
CA PHE A 111 6.52 -10.98 -14.19
C PHE A 111 5.25 -11.83 -13.98
N TYR A 112 5.26 -12.70 -12.97
CA TYR A 112 4.29 -13.79 -12.83
C TYR A 112 3.80 -13.80 -11.39
N TRP A 113 2.55 -13.38 -11.21
CA TRP A 113 1.81 -13.50 -9.95
C TRP A 113 1.10 -14.86 -9.89
N GLN A 114 0.90 -15.36 -8.68
CA GLN A 114 0.02 -16.49 -8.42
C GLN A 114 -0.92 -16.13 -7.28
N THR A 115 -2.20 -16.40 -7.49
CA THR A 115 -3.22 -16.29 -6.45
C THR A 115 -3.30 -17.62 -5.69
N ALA A 116 -3.23 -17.55 -4.37
CA ALA A 116 -3.33 -18.71 -3.49
C ALA A 116 -4.45 -18.48 -2.47
N TYR A 117 -5.18 -19.53 -2.13
CA TYR A 117 -6.31 -19.48 -1.22
C TYR A 117 -6.24 -20.63 -0.22
N ARG A 118 -6.85 -20.45 0.95
CA ARG A 118 -7.10 -21.53 1.89
C ARG A 118 -8.44 -21.28 2.56
N ARG A 119 -9.18 -22.35 2.84
CA ARG A 119 -10.35 -22.26 3.72
C ARG A 119 -9.88 -22.34 5.16
N VAL A 120 -10.41 -21.44 5.99
CA VAL A 120 -10.17 -21.47 7.44
C VAL A 120 -11.52 -21.61 8.12
N GLU A 121 -11.65 -22.61 9.00
CA GLU A 121 -12.78 -22.74 9.90
C GLU A 121 -12.40 -22.06 11.23
N GLY A 122 -13.10 -20.98 11.59
CA GLY A 122 -12.80 -20.22 12.81
C GLY A 122 -12.00 -18.94 12.55
N GLN A 123 -11.03 -18.66 13.43
CA GLN A 123 -10.20 -17.45 13.35
C GLN A 123 -9.22 -17.53 12.17
N GLY A 124 -9.14 -16.46 11.38
CA GLY A 124 -8.28 -16.38 10.21
C GLY A 124 -6.89 -15.83 10.55
N VAL A 125 -6.08 -15.65 9.50
CA VAL A 125 -4.73 -15.07 9.60
C VAL A 125 -4.75 -13.68 10.26
N VAL A 126 -5.81 -12.90 10.02
CA VAL A 126 -5.94 -11.53 10.58
C VAL A 126 -6.13 -11.57 12.09
N GLU A 127 -6.95 -12.51 12.58
CA GLU A 127 -7.22 -12.69 14.00
C GLU A 127 -6.06 -13.36 14.73
N GLU A 128 -5.46 -14.38 14.12
CA GLU A 128 -4.39 -15.19 14.73
C GLU A 128 -3.00 -14.55 14.60
N GLY A 129 -2.80 -13.65 13.63
CA GLY A 129 -1.50 -13.07 13.32
C GLY A 129 -0.47 -14.09 12.80
N ALA A 130 -0.90 -15.30 12.45
CA ALA A 130 -0.05 -16.41 12.06
C ALA A 130 -0.45 -16.98 10.68
N LEU A 131 0.55 -17.45 9.93
CA LEU A 131 0.33 -18.14 8.66
C LEU A 131 0.26 -19.66 8.81
N SER A 132 0.43 -20.18 10.03
CA SER A 132 0.28 -21.60 10.36
C SER A 132 -1.12 -22.13 10.02
N GLY A 133 -1.25 -23.45 9.85
CA GLY A 133 -2.50 -24.11 9.51
C GLY A 133 -2.42 -24.87 8.19
N ALA A 134 -3.57 -25.14 7.58
CA ALA A 134 -3.65 -25.85 6.30
C ALA A 134 -2.83 -25.11 5.23
N PRO A 135 -2.20 -25.85 4.29
CA PRO A 135 -1.46 -25.22 3.19
C PRO A 135 -2.40 -24.44 2.28
N PHE A 136 -1.88 -23.40 1.65
CA PHE A 136 -2.60 -22.71 0.60
C PHE A 136 -2.69 -23.60 -0.65
N ALA A 137 -3.86 -23.64 -1.27
CA ALA A 137 -4.07 -24.14 -2.61
C ALA A 137 -3.78 -23.01 -3.62
N LEU A 138 -3.15 -23.34 -4.74
CA LEU A 138 -2.97 -22.40 -5.84
C LEU A 138 -4.24 -22.36 -6.69
N LEU A 139 -4.64 -21.16 -7.11
CA LEU A 139 -5.64 -20.99 -8.15
C LEU A 139 -5.09 -21.58 -9.45
N PRO A 140 -5.83 -22.48 -10.13
CA PRO A 140 -5.34 -23.08 -11.37
C PRO A 140 -5.09 -22.02 -12.45
N ASP A 141 -4.02 -22.19 -13.21
CA ASP A 141 -3.71 -21.39 -14.40
C ASP A 141 -3.27 -22.29 -15.57
N ASP A 142 -3.29 -21.73 -16.79
CA ASP A 142 -2.88 -22.40 -18.02
C ASP A 142 -1.54 -21.88 -18.59
N GLY A 143 -0.79 -21.11 -17.80
CA GLY A 143 0.48 -20.50 -18.17
C GLY A 143 0.39 -19.35 -19.19
N LYS A 144 -0.80 -18.94 -19.65
CA LYS A 144 -0.98 -17.86 -20.66
C LYS A 144 -1.36 -16.51 -20.05
N ARG A 145 -1.45 -16.47 -18.72
CA ARG A 145 -1.92 -15.35 -17.92
C ARG A 145 -1.37 -15.44 -16.49
N PHE A 146 -1.56 -14.39 -15.71
CA PHE A 146 -1.47 -14.46 -14.25
C PHE A 146 -2.77 -13.93 -13.62
N PHE A 147 -2.98 -14.25 -12.35
CA PHE A 147 -4.10 -13.76 -11.55
C PHE A 147 -3.61 -12.99 -10.32
N ALA A 148 -4.22 -11.84 -10.05
CA ALA A 148 -3.94 -10.97 -8.91
C ALA A 148 -5.23 -10.43 -8.29
N ASP A 149 -5.08 -9.66 -7.21
CA ASP A 149 -6.15 -8.94 -6.51
C ASP A 149 -7.42 -9.78 -6.23
N PRO A 150 -7.31 -10.84 -5.40
CA PRO A 150 -8.43 -11.71 -5.12
C PRO A 150 -9.49 -11.05 -4.22
N PHE A 151 -10.75 -11.09 -4.67
CA PHE A 151 -11.93 -10.72 -3.89
C PHE A 151 -12.93 -11.88 -3.82
N VAL A 152 -13.32 -12.25 -2.61
CA VAL A 152 -14.29 -13.34 -2.37
C VAL A 152 -15.64 -12.76 -2.00
N ILE A 153 -16.69 -13.34 -2.57
CA ILE A 153 -18.09 -13.05 -2.21
C ILE A 153 -18.87 -14.35 -2.07
N GLU A 154 -19.70 -14.42 -1.04
CA GLU A 154 -20.66 -15.50 -0.84
C GLU A 154 -22.07 -15.00 -1.14
N ARG A 155 -22.80 -15.73 -1.97
CA ARG A 155 -24.19 -15.43 -2.32
C ARG A 155 -24.96 -16.71 -2.52
N GLU A 156 -26.15 -16.81 -1.90
CA GLU A 156 -27.05 -17.97 -2.03
C GLU A 156 -26.36 -19.31 -1.73
N GLY A 157 -25.45 -19.33 -0.74
CA GLY A 157 -24.71 -20.53 -0.33
C GLY A 157 -23.59 -20.95 -1.28
N ARG A 158 -23.25 -20.12 -2.28
CA ARG A 158 -22.17 -20.34 -3.25
C ARG A 158 -21.08 -19.31 -3.03
N THR A 159 -19.82 -19.72 -3.22
CA THR A 159 -18.64 -18.88 -3.03
C THR A 159 -17.96 -18.59 -4.36
N PHE A 160 -17.74 -17.32 -4.65
CA PHE A 160 -17.11 -16.85 -5.88
C PHE A 160 -15.85 -16.07 -5.55
N LEU A 161 -14.80 -16.28 -6.35
CA LEU A 161 -13.52 -15.57 -6.28
C LEU A 161 -13.33 -14.76 -7.56
N PHE A 162 -13.42 -13.45 -7.44
CA PHE A 162 -13.08 -12.49 -8.49
C PHE A 162 -11.59 -12.14 -8.41
N VAL A 163 -10.95 -11.99 -9.57
CA VAL A 163 -9.52 -11.70 -9.69
C VAL A 163 -9.27 -10.76 -10.88
N GLU A 164 -8.21 -9.96 -10.78
CA GLU A 164 -7.55 -9.45 -11.98
C GLU A 164 -6.96 -10.64 -12.75
N GLU A 165 -7.33 -10.78 -14.02
CA GLU A 165 -6.64 -11.64 -14.97
C GLU A 165 -5.80 -10.75 -15.91
N PHE A 166 -4.52 -11.07 -16.08
CA PHE A 166 -3.67 -10.42 -17.09
C PHE A 166 -3.31 -11.40 -18.21
N PRO A 167 -4.10 -11.49 -19.28
CA PRO A 167 -3.76 -12.33 -20.43
C PRO A 167 -2.56 -11.74 -21.17
N TYR A 168 -1.49 -12.53 -21.35
CA TYR A 168 -0.28 -12.03 -22.04
C TYR A 168 -0.56 -11.59 -23.48
N ALA A 169 -1.56 -12.19 -24.13
CA ALA A 169 -1.97 -11.83 -25.48
C ALA A 169 -2.67 -10.46 -25.56
N LEU A 170 -3.36 -10.03 -24.49
CA LEU A 170 -4.04 -8.74 -24.45
C LEU A 170 -3.14 -7.63 -23.89
N ALA A 171 -2.14 -7.99 -23.09
CA ALA A 171 -1.21 -7.07 -22.43
C ALA A 171 -1.90 -5.98 -21.57
N ARG A 172 -3.05 -6.34 -20.98
CA ARG A 172 -3.83 -5.53 -20.04
C ARG A 172 -4.70 -6.43 -19.15
N GLY A 173 -5.09 -5.91 -18.00
CA GLY A 173 -5.96 -6.57 -17.04
C GLY A 173 -7.42 -6.59 -17.48
N VAL A 174 -8.09 -7.69 -17.16
CA VAL A 174 -9.53 -7.92 -17.28
C VAL A 174 -10.02 -8.56 -15.97
N ILE A 175 -11.32 -8.59 -15.72
CA ILE A 175 -11.84 -9.24 -14.51
C ILE A 175 -12.37 -10.63 -14.85
N SER A 176 -11.95 -11.60 -14.04
CA SER A 176 -12.37 -13.00 -14.14
C SER A 176 -12.90 -13.51 -12.81
N VAL A 177 -13.73 -14.55 -12.88
CA VAL A 177 -14.33 -15.21 -11.70
C VAL A 177 -14.11 -16.70 -11.74
N ALA A 178 -13.86 -17.30 -10.58
CA ALA A 178 -13.95 -18.75 -10.35
C ALA A 178 -14.98 -19.03 -9.26
N GLU A 179 -15.73 -20.11 -9.41
CA GLU A 179 -16.64 -20.61 -8.37
C GLU A 179 -15.96 -21.75 -7.61
N LEU A 180 -16.22 -21.81 -6.29
CA LEU A 180 -15.76 -22.89 -5.44
C LEU A 180 -16.60 -24.15 -5.71
N GLY A 181 -15.95 -25.22 -6.17
CA GLY A 181 -16.58 -26.50 -6.38
C GLY A 181 -16.91 -27.22 -5.07
N GLU A 182 -17.74 -28.26 -5.16
CA GLU A 182 -18.08 -29.14 -4.03
C GLU A 182 -16.85 -29.85 -3.43
N ASP A 183 -15.77 -30.00 -4.21
CA ASP A 183 -14.47 -30.53 -3.79
C ASP A 183 -13.63 -29.53 -2.97
N GLY A 184 -14.17 -28.33 -2.72
CA GLY A 184 -13.52 -27.27 -1.97
C GLY A 184 -12.41 -26.56 -2.76
N ARG A 185 -12.42 -26.66 -4.10
CA ARG A 185 -11.42 -26.03 -4.96
C ARG A 185 -12.05 -25.08 -5.96
N PHE A 186 -11.36 -23.97 -6.23
CA PHE A 186 -11.74 -23.09 -7.33
C PHE A 186 -11.33 -23.71 -8.67
N GLY A 187 -12.25 -23.63 -9.64
CA GLY A 187 -11.95 -23.95 -11.04
C GLY A 187 -11.07 -22.89 -11.71
N LEU A 188 -10.78 -23.08 -13.00
CA LEU A 188 -10.08 -22.07 -13.81
C LEU A 188 -10.95 -20.80 -13.93
N PRO A 189 -10.44 -19.61 -13.57
CA PRO A 189 -11.20 -18.39 -13.72
C PRO A 189 -11.62 -18.13 -15.17
N ARG A 190 -12.83 -17.59 -15.32
CA ARG A 190 -13.42 -17.20 -16.61
C ARG A 190 -13.69 -15.70 -16.62
N GLN A 191 -13.46 -15.07 -17.77
CA GLN A 191 -13.65 -13.62 -17.93
C GLN A 191 -15.12 -13.23 -17.82
N VAL A 192 -15.38 -12.15 -17.09
CA VAL A 192 -16.73 -11.61 -16.83
C VAL A 192 -16.84 -10.11 -17.10
N LEU A 193 -15.72 -9.38 -17.10
CA LEU A 193 -15.70 -7.97 -17.48
C LEU A 193 -14.43 -7.66 -18.29
N VAL A 194 -14.64 -7.14 -19.50
CA VAL A 194 -13.59 -6.77 -20.44
C VAL A 194 -13.93 -5.39 -21.01
N GLU A 195 -13.10 -4.40 -20.73
CA GLU A 195 -13.19 -3.04 -21.27
C GLU A 195 -12.08 -2.78 -22.30
N PRO A 196 -12.00 -1.65 -23.03
CA PRO A 196 -10.83 -1.32 -23.86
C PRO A 196 -9.57 -0.94 -23.07
N HIS A 197 -9.72 -0.59 -21.79
CA HIS A 197 -8.65 -0.17 -20.87
C HIS A 197 -8.29 -1.29 -19.88
N HIS A 198 -7.28 -1.04 -19.02
CA HIS A 198 -6.86 -1.99 -17.99
C HIS A 198 -7.86 -2.01 -16.83
N LEU A 199 -8.25 -3.21 -16.39
CA LEU A 199 -9.05 -3.46 -15.19
C LEU A 199 -8.24 -4.28 -14.18
N SER A 200 -8.24 -3.89 -12.91
CA SER A 200 -7.64 -4.62 -11.79
C SER A 200 -8.48 -4.43 -10.51
N TYR A 201 -8.02 -4.94 -9.37
CA TYR A 201 -8.63 -4.70 -8.06
C TYR A 201 -10.18 -4.78 -8.03
N PRO A 202 -10.80 -5.93 -8.37
CA PRO A 202 -12.24 -6.04 -8.56
C PRO A 202 -13.02 -6.11 -7.24
N GLN A 203 -13.14 -4.99 -6.51
CA GLN A 203 -13.88 -4.96 -5.27
C GLN A 203 -15.37 -5.26 -5.52
N VAL A 204 -15.79 -6.48 -5.22
CA VAL A 204 -17.16 -6.98 -5.36
C VAL A 204 -17.85 -7.00 -3.99
N PHE A 205 -19.11 -6.55 -3.93
CA PHE A 205 -19.87 -6.45 -2.68
C PHE A 205 -21.39 -6.48 -2.91
N GLU A 206 -22.13 -6.82 -1.86
CA GLU A 206 -23.60 -6.75 -1.86
C GLU A 206 -24.08 -5.46 -1.19
N LEU A 207 -25.06 -4.80 -1.79
CA LEU A 207 -25.75 -3.65 -1.17
C LEU A 207 -27.18 -3.57 -1.68
N GLY A 208 -28.14 -3.53 -0.77
CA GLY A 208 -29.56 -3.40 -1.12
C GLY A 208 -30.14 -4.60 -1.88
N GLY A 209 -29.59 -5.80 -1.69
CA GLY A 209 -29.99 -7.02 -2.40
C GLY A 209 -29.36 -7.22 -3.79
N GLU A 210 -28.72 -6.17 -4.33
CA GLU A 210 -27.97 -6.18 -5.58
C GLU A 210 -26.50 -6.53 -5.34
N VAL A 211 -25.80 -6.98 -6.39
CA VAL A 211 -24.34 -7.16 -6.37
C VAL A 211 -23.69 -6.07 -7.23
N TRP A 212 -22.66 -5.47 -6.66
CA TRP A 212 -21.91 -4.36 -7.23
C TRP A 212 -20.43 -4.73 -7.37
N MET A 213 -19.75 -4.07 -8.30
CA MET A 213 -18.31 -4.15 -8.45
C MET A 213 -17.73 -2.76 -8.74
N ILE A 214 -16.65 -2.42 -8.03
CA ILE A 214 -15.80 -1.27 -8.33
C ILE A 214 -14.43 -1.83 -8.69
N PRO A 215 -14.14 -2.10 -9.98
CA PRO A 215 -12.78 -2.42 -10.40
C PRO A 215 -11.93 -1.14 -10.45
N GLU A 216 -10.62 -1.28 -10.35
CA GLU A 216 -9.71 -0.20 -10.71
C GLU A 216 -9.83 0.08 -12.21
N THR A 217 -10.12 1.35 -12.53
CA THR A 217 -10.19 1.90 -13.89
C THR A 217 -9.26 3.11 -14.04
N SER A 218 -8.16 3.15 -13.30
CA SER A 218 -7.20 4.26 -13.22
C SER A 218 -6.74 4.75 -14.60
N SER A 219 -6.41 3.81 -15.50
CA SER A 219 -5.98 4.09 -16.88
C SER A 219 -7.04 4.76 -17.77
N ALA A 220 -8.31 4.71 -17.38
CA ALA A 220 -9.39 5.43 -18.02
C ALA A 220 -9.68 6.80 -17.38
N GLY A 221 -8.96 7.17 -16.31
CA GLY A 221 -9.15 8.42 -15.59
C GLY A 221 -10.49 8.50 -14.86
N GLN A 222 -11.04 7.36 -14.41
CA GLN A 222 -12.34 7.28 -13.77
C GLN A 222 -12.34 6.23 -12.65
N VAL A 223 -13.30 6.34 -11.73
CA VAL A 223 -13.76 5.26 -10.86
C VAL A 223 -15.18 4.92 -11.29
N VAL A 224 -15.42 3.65 -11.66
CA VAL A 224 -16.67 3.21 -12.26
C VAL A 224 -17.34 2.15 -11.39
N LEU A 225 -18.65 2.31 -11.18
CA LEU A 225 -19.49 1.34 -10.51
C LEU A 225 -20.20 0.47 -11.55
N TYR A 226 -20.07 -0.84 -11.41
CA TYR A 226 -20.79 -1.84 -12.18
C TYR A 226 -21.83 -2.53 -11.32
N ARG A 227 -22.96 -2.88 -11.92
CA ARG A 227 -24.02 -3.71 -11.32
C ARG A 227 -24.03 -5.06 -12.01
N ALA A 228 -24.22 -6.13 -11.25
CA ALA A 228 -24.49 -7.44 -11.83
C ALA A 228 -25.89 -7.44 -12.46
N GLU A 229 -25.97 -7.59 -13.78
CA GLU A 229 -27.24 -7.82 -14.47
C GLU A 229 -27.64 -9.31 -14.36
N GLN A 230 -26.65 -10.19 -14.39
CA GLN A 230 -26.79 -11.61 -14.14
C GLN A 230 -25.54 -12.07 -13.38
N PHE A 231 -25.65 -12.19 -12.05
CA PHE A 231 -24.52 -12.60 -11.22
C PHE A 231 -24.19 -14.08 -11.42
N PRO A 232 -22.89 -14.47 -11.48
CA PRO A 232 -21.67 -13.65 -11.46
C PRO A 232 -21.18 -13.20 -12.86
N ASP A 233 -21.89 -13.58 -13.92
CA ASP A 233 -21.44 -13.60 -15.31
C ASP A 233 -21.47 -12.27 -16.05
N ARG A 234 -22.52 -11.47 -15.84
CA ARG A 234 -22.84 -10.31 -16.69
C ARG A 234 -22.92 -9.05 -15.85
N TRP A 235 -22.07 -8.09 -16.20
CA TRP A 235 -21.92 -6.82 -15.53
C TRP A 235 -22.29 -5.68 -16.47
N VAL A 236 -22.99 -4.69 -15.95
CA VAL A 236 -23.32 -3.47 -16.68
C VAL A 236 -22.79 -2.27 -15.93
N ARG A 237 -22.20 -1.34 -16.67
CA ARG A 237 -21.77 -0.06 -16.13
C ARG A 237 -22.99 0.70 -15.60
N HIS A 238 -22.99 1.06 -14.33
CA HIS A 238 -24.09 1.75 -13.66
C HIS A 238 -23.84 3.25 -13.54
N ALA A 239 -22.66 3.64 -13.02
CA ALA A 239 -22.32 5.05 -12.79
C ALA A 239 -20.81 5.31 -12.86
N THR A 240 -20.43 6.53 -13.22
CA THR A 240 -19.09 7.06 -12.89
C THR A 240 -19.17 7.65 -11.48
N LEU A 241 -18.41 7.09 -10.55
CA LEU A 241 -18.34 7.60 -9.18
C LEU A 241 -17.46 8.85 -9.10
N ILE A 242 -16.30 8.80 -9.76
CA ILE A 242 -15.32 9.89 -9.82
C ILE A 242 -14.81 9.96 -11.26
N ALA A 243 -14.81 11.15 -11.84
CA ALA A 243 -14.34 11.41 -13.20
C ALA A 243 -13.04 12.22 -13.19
N ASP A 244 -12.27 12.13 -14.29
CA ASP A 244 -11.05 12.89 -14.56
C ASP A 244 -9.94 12.72 -13.51
N ARG A 245 -9.84 11.53 -12.90
CA ARG A 245 -8.81 11.19 -11.90
C ARG A 245 -8.26 9.78 -12.08
N GLU A 246 -6.95 9.64 -12.02
CA GLU A 246 -6.25 8.34 -12.06
C GLU A 246 -6.14 7.77 -10.64
N ILE A 247 -7.21 7.12 -10.17
CA ILE A 247 -7.26 6.50 -8.84
C ILE A 247 -7.07 4.99 -8.98
N SER A 248 -6.04 4.47 -8.31
CA SER A 248 -5.73 3.04 -8.19
C SER A 248 -6.18 2.49 -6.83
N ASP A 249 -6.42 1.17 -6.78
CA ASP A 249 -6.83 0.41 -5.60
C ASP A 249 -8.04 1.03 -4.85
N ALA A 250 -9.02 1.53 -5.61
CA ALA A 250 -10.21 2.18 -5.08
C ALA A 250 -11.00 1.22 -4.16
N THR A 251 -10.97 1.49 -2.85
CA THR A 251 -11.54 0.65 -1.81
C THR A 251 -12.69 1.38 -1.11
N LEU A 252 -13.90 0.85 -1.30
CA LEU A 252 -15.13 1.29 -0.64
C LEU A 252 -15.17 0.82 0.82
N LEU A 253 -15.59 1.71 1.71
CA LEU A 253 -15.94 1.45 3.09
C LEU A 253 -17.24 2.15 3.43
N GLU A 254 -18.23 1.41 3.93
CA GLU A 254 -19.41 1.99 4.56
C GLU A 254 -19.17 2.12 6.07
N ARG A 255 -19.33 3.33 6.61
CA ARG A 255 -19.17 3.59 8.05
C ARG A 255 -20.05 4.74 8.50
N ASP A 256 -20.77 4.53 9.59
CA ASP A 256 -21.62 5.53 10.26
C ASP A 256 -22.66 6.17 9.31
N GLY A 257 -23.27 5.34 8.45
CA GLY A 257 -24.29 5.76 7.47
C GLY A 257 -23.74 6.54 6.28
N ARG A 258 -22.43 6.49 6.04
CA ARG A 258 -21.75 7.18 4.94
C ARG A 258 -20.83 6.24 4.17
N PHE A 259 -20.67 6.51 2.88
CA PHE A 259 -19.68 5.83 2.05
C PHE A 259 -18.37 6.61 2.01
N TRP A 260 -17.27 5.89 2.12
CA TRP A 260 -15.90 6.37 2.02
C TRP A 260 -15.19 5.58 0.93
N LEU A 261 -14.37 6.25 0.13
CA LEU A 261 -13.56 5.62 -0.90
C LEU A 261 -12.10 6.04 -0.72
N PHE A 262 -11.25 5.06 -0.50
CA PHE A 262 -9.81 5.21 -0.35
C PHE A 262 -9.12 4.76 -1.63
N GLY A 263 -8.03 5.39 -2.01
CA GLY A 263 -7.23 4.93 -3.15
C GLY A 263 -5.92 5.70 -3.23
N THR A 264 -5.03 5.24 -4.09
CA THR A 264 -3.83 6.00 -4.44
C THR A 264 -4.09 6.81 -5.70
N GLU A 265 -3.55 8.02 -5.76
CA GLU A 265 -3.71 8.85 -6.95
C GLU A 265 -2.35 9.33 -7.44
N ARG A 266 -2.15 9.25 -8.75
CA ARG A 266 -0.98 9.89 -9.35
C ARG A 266 -1.15 11.40 -9.25
N HIS A 267 -0.38 12.02 -8.36
CA HIS A 267 -0.33 13.47 -8.25
C HIS A 267 0.68 14.06 -9.26
N SER A 268 0.21 14.83 -10.24
CA SER A 268 1.04 15.42 -11.30
C SER A 268 1.87 14.33 -12.03
N GLN A 269 3.18 14.53 -12.17
CA GLN A 269 4.12 13.55 -12.76
C GLN A 269 4.77 12.64 -11.71
N GLY A 270 4.20 12.58 -10.49
CA GLY A 270 4.72 11.79 -9.38
C GLY A 270 4.45 10.30 -9.48
N ASN A 271 4.83 9.56 -8.44
CA ASN A 271 4.61 8.13 -8.36
C ASN A 271 3.12 7.83 -8.10
N PRO A 272 2.52 6.79 -8.71
CA PRO A 272 1.12 6.47 -8.46
C PRO A 272 0.85 5.80 -7.10
N SER A 273 1.91 5.42 -6.36
CA SER A 273 1.82 4.56 -5.18
C SER A 273 2.29 5.24 -3.88
N ASP A 274 2.45 6.56 -3.87
CA ASP A 274 2.91 7.28 -2.68
C ASP A 274 1.88 8.24 -2.09
N THR A 275 0.75 8.47 -2.75
CA THR A 275 -0.33 9.28 -2.19
C THR A 275 -1.50 8.42 -1.76
N MET A 276 -2.19 8.83 -0.69
CA MET A 276 -3.51 8.31 -0.33
C MET A 276 -4.52 9.44 -0.45
N VAL A 277 -5.62 9.18 -1.14
CA VAL A 277 -6.76 10.09 -1.27
C VAL A 277 -8.02 9.45 -0.72
N VAL A 278 -8.89 10.28 -0.16
CA VAL A 278 -10.15 9.87 0.45
C VAL A 278 -11.29 10.68 -0.15
N PHE A 279 -12.38 10.01 -0.48
CA PHE A 279 -13.63 10.64 -0.91
C PHE A 279 -14.76 10.16 -0.01
N SER A 280 -15.82 10.96 0.10
CA SER A 280 -17.01 10.59 0.84
C SER A 280 -18.27 10.89 0.04
N ALA A 281 -19.30 10.07 0.22
CA ALA A 281 -20.61 10.25 -0.38
C ALA A 281 -21.71 9.77 0.56
N ASP A 282 -22.88 10.40 0.49
CA ASP A 282 -24.04 9.98 1.28
C ASP A 282 -24.81 8.84 0.59
N ARG A 283 -24.51 8.58 -0.68
CA ARG A 283 -25.05 7.50 -1.49
C ARG A 283 -23.94 6.85 -2.29
N LEU A 284 -24.11 5.57 -2.64
CA LEU A 284 -23.13 4.83 -3.43
C LEU A 284 -22.84 5.50 -4.79
N GLU A 285 -23.86 6.02 -5.49
CA GLU A 285 -23.66 6.71 -6.78
C GLU A 285 -23.06 8.12 -6.63
N GLY A 286 -22.86 8.60 -5.42
CA GLY A 286 -22.35 9.95 -5.14
C GLY A 286 -23.46 10.97 -4.82
N PRO A 287 -23.14 12.27 -4.89
CA PRO A 287 -21.86 12.83 -5.34
C PRO A 287 -20.70 12.43 -4.42
N TRP A 288 -19.56 12.07 -5.02
CA TRP A 288 -18.33 11.76 -4.30
C TRP A 288 -17.51 13.03 -4.09
N LEU A 289 -17.44 13.48 -2.85
CA LEU A 289 -16.74 14.70 -2.46
C LEU A 289 -15.32 14.36 -1.99
N PRO A 290 -14.29 15.03 -2.52
CA PRO A 290 -12.92 14.82 -2.03
C PRO A 290 -12.80 15.29 -0.59
N HIS A 291 -12.05 14.55 0.22
CA HIS A 291 -11.75 14.97 1.58
C HIS A 291 -10.91 16.26 1.55
N PRO A 292 -11.21 17.28 2.37
CA PRO A 292 -10.51 18.57 2.36
C PRO A 292 -8.99 18.48 2.61
N MET A 293 -8.55 17.39 3.24
CA MET A 293 -7.13 17.16 3.53
C MET A 293 -6.40 16.32 2.46
N ASN A 294 -7.03 16.01 1.34
CA ASN A 294 -6.39 15.24 0.26
C ASN A 294 -5.15 15.95 -0.32
N PRO A 295 -4.11 15.19 -0.72
CA PRO A 295 -3.90 13.79 -0.35
C PRO A 295 -3.74 13.67 1.17
N VAL A 296 -4.39 12.72 1.84
CA VAL A 296 -4.31 12.60 3.30
C VAL A 296 -2.94 12.10 3.77
N LEU A 297 -2.21 11.41 2.89
CA LEU A 297 -0.86 10.92 3.10
C LEU A 297 -0.04 11.06 1.82
N ILE A 298 1.24 11.41 1.96
CA ILE A 298 2.26 11.28 0.92
C ILE A 298 3.41 10.47 1.53
N ASP A 299 3.32 9.14 1.47
CA ASP A 299 4.28 8.20 2.07
C ASP A 299 4.10 6.79 1.47
N PRO A 300 5.13 6.16 0.85
CA PRO A 300 5.05 4.77 0.41
C PRO A 300 5.19 3.77 1.57
N ALA A 301 5.59 4.22 2.76
CA ALA A 301 5.67 3.36 3.93
C ALA A 301 4.27 3.19 4.54
N VAL A 302 3.48 2.31 3.94
CA VAL A 302 2.29 1.77 4.61
C VAL A 302 2.74 0.55 5.40
N TYR A 303 2.87 0.69 6.72
CA TYR A 303 3.00 -0.45 7.61
C TYR A 303 1.62 -0.77 8.20
N TYR A 304 0.99 -1.84 7.67
CA TYR A 304 -0.09 -2.53 8.35
C TYR A 304 0.49 -3.84 8.88
N GLY A 305 0.62 -3.95 10.19
CA GLY A 305 1.22 -5.11 10.85
C GLY A 305 0.75 -5.24 12.28
N ASP A 306 1.30 -6.22 12.99
CA ASP A 306 0.92 -6.46 14.37
C ASP A 306 1.22 -5.22 15.23
N ARG A 307 0.20 -4.70 15.94
CA ARG A 307 0.34 -3.54 16.84
C ARG A 307 1.43 -3.73 17.89
N ASN A 308 1.75 -4.98 18.24
CA ASN A 308 2.84 -5.31 19.13
C ASN A 308 4.19 -4.84 18.57
N MET A 309 4.35 -4.70 17.25
CA MET A 309 5.57 -4.18 16.66
C MET A 309 5.83 -2.73 17.08
N ASP A 310 4.82 -1.87 16.96
CA ASP A 310 4.92 -0.46 17.34
C ASP A 310 4.99 -0.30 18.87
N LEU A 311 4.14 -1.02 19.60
CA LEU A 311 4.09 -0.96 21.06
C LEU A 311 5.37 -1.51 21.71
N ALA A 312 5.94 -2.60 21.20
CA ALA A 312 7.20 -3.15 21.70
C ALA A 312 8.34 -2.15 21.60
N MET A 313 8.43 -1.42 20.48
CA MET A 313 9.48 -0.44 20.24
C MET A 313 9.49 0.67 21.31
N THR A 314 8.32 1.07 21.82
CA THR A 314 8.24 2.07 22.89
C THR A 314 9.00 1.63 24.16
N THR A 315 9.04 0.33 24.43
CA THR A 315 9.69 -0.23 25.64
C THR A 315 11.20 -0.33 25.53
N LEU A 316 11.79 -0.19 24.34
CA LEU A 316 13.22 -0.38 24.11
C LEU A 316 14.09 0.69 24.79
N PHE A 317 13.53 1.88 25.05
CA PHE A 317 14.25 3.04 25.59
C PHE A 317 13.53 3.69 26.79
N GLY A 318 12.87 2.88 27.63
CA GLY A 318 12.29 3.33 28.90
C GLY A 318 10.77 3.30 28.95
N GLY A 319 10.07 3.13 27.82
CA GLY A 319 8.61 3.05 27.79
C GLY A 319 7.89 4.38 28.02
N PHE A 320 6.57 4.35 27.86
CA PHE A 320 5.65 5.42 28.26
C PHE A 320 4.94 5.11 29.59
N GLU A 321 4.09 6.04 30.05
CA GLU A 321 3.26 5.85 31.23
C GLU A 321 2.24 4.71 31.04
N LYS A 322 1.79 4.12 32.14
CA LYS A 322 0.95 2.90 32.12
C LYS A 322 -0.38 3.15 31.39
N GLU A 323 -0.93 4.34 31.58
CA GLU A 323 -2.19 4.82 31.02
C GLU A 323 -2.20 4.74 29.48
N PHE A 324 -1.04 4.95 28.84
CA PHE A 324 -0.88 4.81 27.40
C PHE A 324 -1.15 3.36 26.94
N TYR A 325 -0.50 2.39 27.58
CA TYR A 325 -0.68 0.97 27.24
C TYR A 325 -2.07 0.44 27.63
N ASP A 326 -2.61 0.92 28.75
CA ASP A 326 -3.96 0.56 29.19
C ASP A 326 -5.02 1.01 28.18
N SER A 327 -4.88 2.21 27.61
CA SER A 327 -5.78 2.70 26.56
C SER A 327 -5.72 1.82 25.30
N TYR A 328 -4.52 1.42 24.88
CA TYR A 328 -4.36 0.47 23.77
C TYR A 328 -4.96 -0.91 24.07
N GLN A 329 -4.78 -1.41 25.29
CA GLN A 329 -5.37 -2.67 25.73
C GLN A 329 -6.91 -2.59 25.79
N TYR A 330 -7.47 -1.43 26.13
CA TYR A 330 -8.92 -1.23 26.20
C TYR A 330 -9.60 -1.35 24.84
N HIS A 331 -9.00 -0.78 23.78
CA HIS A 331 -9.44 -0.96 22.39
C HIS A 331 -8.94 -2.28 21.77
N SER A 332 -8.17 -3.03 22.55
CA SER A 332 -7.56 -4.34 22.38
C SER A 332 -8.44 -5.59 22.49
N LYS A 333 -8.66 -6.41 21.45
CA LYS A 333 -9.23 -7.77 21.66
C LYS A 333 -8.21 -8.76 22.23
N SER A 334 -6.95 -8.65 21.84
CA SER A 334 -5.86 -9.52 22.33
C SER A 334 -5.02 -8.83 23.40
N ARG A 335 -4.39 -9.63 24.27
CA ARG A 335 -3.54 -9.12 25.34
C ARG A 335 -2.25 -8.55 24.76
N LEU A 336 -1.87 -7.36 25.23
CA LEU A 336 -0.58 -6.77 24.92
C LEU A 336 0.57 -7.63 25.47
N ASN A 337 1.61 -7.79 24.66
CA ASN A 337 2.81 -8.56 25.00
C ASN A 337 2.54 -10.01 25.43
N GLU A 338 1.52 -10.64 24.87
CA GLU A 338 1.25 -12.05 25.12
C GLU A 338 2.46 -12.91 24.72
N ASN A 339 2.82 -13.88 25.57
CA ASN A 339 3.98 -14.77 25.38
C ASN A 339 5.33 -14.05 25.19
N GLY A 340 5.46 -12.78 25.59
CA GLY A 340 6.70 -12.02 25.42
C GLY A 340 6.97 -11.64 23.95
N ILE A 341 5.93 -11.49 23.13
CA ILE A 341 6.07 -11.13 21.72
C ILE A 341 6.79 -9.79 21.52
N TRP A 342 6.76 -8.88 22.50
CA TRP A 342 7.47 -7.59 22.40
C TRP A 342 8.98 -7.76 22.32
N GLN A 343 9.55 -8.76 23.00
CA GLN A 343 10.97 -9.05 22.90
C GLN A 343 11.34 -9.46 21.47
N ILE A 344 10.51 -10.29 20.83
CA ILE A 344 10.68 -10.71 19.44
C ILE A 344 10.54 -9.51 18.49
N CYS A 345 9.49 -8.71 18.65
CA CYS A 345 9.28 -7.48 17.85
C CYS A 345 10.47 -6.53 17.94
N ASN A 346 11.09 -6.42 19.12
CA ASN A 346 12.27 -5.59 19.35
C ASN A 346 13.57 -6.13 18.73
N LEU A 347 13.63 -7.38 18.25
CA LEU A 347 14.83 -7.91 17.59
C LEU A 347 15.20 -7.12 16.33
N TYR A 348 14.22 -6.77 15.50
CA TYR A 348 14.49 -6.02 14.27
C TYR A 348 15.04 -4.61 14.57
N PRO A 349 14.42 -3.79 15.45
CA PRO A 349 15.02 -2.56 15.94
C PRO A 349 16.41 -2.74 16.56
N LEU A 350 16.62 -3.76 17.39
CA LEU A 350 17.91 -4.02 18.02
C LEU A 350 19.00 -4.36 16.98
N LEU A 351 18.68 -5.15 15.95
CA LEU A 351 19.60 -5.45 14.85
C LEU A 351 19.97 -4.21 14.05
N ILE A 352 19.00 -3.31 13.82
CA ILE A 352 19.27 -1.99 13.23
C ILE A 352 20.23 -1.20 14.13
N HIS A 353 19.98 -1.16 15.44
CA HIS A 353 20.84 -0.42 16.38
C HIS A 353 22.24 -1.02 16.51
N LEU A 354 22.38 -2.35 16.45
CA LEU A 354 23.68 -3.01 16.37
C LEU A 354 24.45 -2.58 15.11
N ASN A 355 23.78 -2.54 13.96
CA ASN A 355 24.37 -2.13 12.69
C ASN A 355 24.77 -0.64 12.69
N LEU A 356 23.96 0.23 13.30
CA LEU A 356 24.16 1.68 13.25
C LEU A 356 25.05 2.22 14.38
N PHE A 357 24.95 1.64 15.59
CA PHE A 357 25.56 2.18 16.82
C PHE A 357 26.52 1.20 17.50
N GLY A 358 26.66 -0.01 16.98
CA GLY A 358 27.70 -0.95 17.37
C GLY A 358 27.34 -1.92 18.49
N ARG A 359 28.36 -2.61 19.00
CA ARG A 359 28.24 -3.86 19.79
C ARG A 359 27.47 -3.76 21.11
N ALA A 360 27.17 -2.56 21.60
CA ALA A 360 26.42 -2.37 22.85
C ALA A 360 25.04 -3.05 22.83
N TYR A 361 24.43 -3.22 21.65
CA TYR A 361 23.11 -3.85 21.48
C TYR A 361 23.16 -5.37 21.27
N LEU A 362 24.36 -5.95 21.09
CA LEU A 362 24.54 -7.37 20.76
C LEU A 362 24.07 -8.29 21.90
N SER A 363 24.32 -7.92 23.16
CA SER A 363 23.92 -8.70 24.32
C SER A 363 22.40 -8.85 24.42
N SER A 364 21.64 -7.77 24.19
CA SER A 364 20.17 -7.78 24.20
C SER A 364 19.58 -8.64 23.09
N ILE A 365 20.18 -8.63 21.90
CA ILE A 365 19.80 -9.52 20.78
C ILE A 365 20.02 -10.97 21.16
N LEU A 366 21.23 -11.32 21.63
CA LEU A 366 21.58 -12.69 22.02
C LEU A 366 20.80 -13.19 23.23
N SER A 367 20.38 -12.31 24.13
CA SER A 367 19.51 -12.68 25.26
C SER A 367 18.12 -13.05 24.76
N THR A 368 17.57 -12.24 23.87
CA THR A 368 16.24 -12.47 23.30
C THR A 368 16.20 -13.75 22.47
N LEU A 369 17.20 -13.97 21.59
CA LEU A 369 17.33 -15.20 20.79
C LEU A 369 17.61 -16.47 21.61
N ARG A 370 17.92 -16.36 22.90
CA ARG A 370 18.09 -17.52 23.78
C ARG A 370 16.83 -17.87 24.57
N GLN A 371 15.88 -16.93 24.63
CA GLN A 371 14.63 -17.09 25.38
C GLN A 371 13.53 -17.73 24.53
N PHE A 372 13.69 -17.70 23.21
CA PHE A 372 12.88 -18.33 22.18
C PHE A 372 13.77 -19.24 21.35
#